data_AF-A0A081RDK0-F1
#
_entry.id   AF-A0A081RDK0-F1
#
_cell.length_a   1.000
_cell.length_b   1.000
_cell.length_c   1.000
_cell.angle_alpha   90.00
_cell.angle_beta   90.00
_cell.angle_gamma   90.00
#
_symmetry.space_group_name_H-M   'P 1'
#
loop_
_entity.id
_entity.type
_entity.pdbx_description
1 polymer ?
#
loop_
_entity_poly.entity_id
_entity_poly.type
_entity_poly.pdbx_seq_one_letter_code
_entity_poly.pdbx_strand_id
1 'polypeptide(L)' 'MVSGRGKSVRTSVLLPESQYFQLQALAAANDVSTSWIVRQAVIRFLSENEGQTELPLRMGKG' A
#
# COMPACT_ATOMS: atom_id res chain seq x y z
N MET A 1 -12.65 -7.19 23.53
CA MET A 1 -12.22 -5.81 23.21
C MET A 1 -10.71 -5.77 23.14
N VAL A 2 -10.11 -5.80 21.94
CA VAL A 2 -8.67 -5.53 21.80
C VAL A 2 -8.50 -4.02 21.76
N SER A 3 -8.25 -3.44 22.94
CA SER A 3 -7.77 -2.07 23.05
C SER A 3 -6.25 -2.12 23.07
N GLY A 4 -5.65 -1.84 21.91
CA GLY A 4 -4.23 -1.60 21.80
C GLY A 4 -4.06 -0.55 20.72
N ARG A 5 -3.45 0.59 21.03
CA ARG A 5 -2.95 1.52 20.01
C ARG A 5 -2.15 0.70 19.00
N GLY A 6 -2.73 0.46 17.83
CA GLY A 6 -2.18 -0.49 16.86
C GLY A 6 -0.75 -0.10 16.55
N LYS A 7 0.21 -0.94 16.95
CA LYS A 7 1.62 -0.67 16.69
C LYS A 7 1.82 -0.68 15.18
N SER A 8 2.25 0.44 14.60
CA SER A 8 2.63 0.46 13.20
C SER A 8 3.90 -0.37 13.01
N VAL A 9 3.88 -1.30 12.07
CA VAL A 9 5.05 -2.10 11.67
C VAL A 9 5.69 -1.45 10.46
N ARG A 10 7.03 -1.35 10.44
CA ARG A 10 7.78 -0.89 9.28
C ARG A 10 7.85 -2.00 8.25
N THR A 11 7.42 -1.72 7.03
CA THR A 11 7.52 -2.62 5.88
C THR A 11 8.36 -1.95 4.80
N SER A 12 9.34 -2.69 4.27
CA SER A 12 10.12 -2.26 3.10
C SER A 12 9.57 -2.94 1.86
N VAL A 13 9.40 -2.19 0.77
CA VAL A 13 8.94 -2.70 -0.53
C VAL A 13 9.90 -2.22 -1.62
N LEU A 14 10.18 -3.09 -2.58
CA LEU A 14 10.92 -2.72 -3.79
C LEU A 14 9.91 -2.40 -4.88
N LEU A 15 10.07 -1.23 -5.49
CA LEU A 15 9.27 -0.79 -6.62
C LEU A 15 10.22 -0.48 -7.79
N PRO A 16 9.81 -0.72 -9.04
CA PRO A 16 10.47 -0.14 -10.20
C PRO A 16 10.59 1.38 -10.01
N GLU A 17 11.75 1.92 -10.38
CA GLU A 17 12.05 3.34 -10.20
C GLU A 17 10.99 4.26 -10.83
N SER A 18 10.51 3.91 -12.02
CA SER A 18 9.44 4.64 -12.70
C SER A 18 8.14 4.70 -11.89
N GLN A 19 7.75 3.62 -11.21
CA GLN A 19 6.55 3.59 -10.36
C GLN A 19 6.75 4.41 -9.08
N TYR A 20 7.95 4.35 -8.49
CA TYR A 20 8.27 5.18 -7.34
C TYR A 20 8.19 6.67 -7.67
N PHE A 21 8.72 7.10 -8.83
CA PHE A 21 8.61 8.51 -9.26
C PHE A 21 7.17 8.94 -9.50
N GLN A 22 6.32 8.08 -10.08
CA GLN A 22 4.89 8.38 -10.23
C GLN A 22 4.21 8.56 -8.87
N LEU A 23 4.50 7.69 -7.90
CA LEU A 23 4.00 7.83 -6.52
C LEU A 23 4.50 9.11 -5.86
N GLN A 24 5.77 9.46 -6.05
CA GLN A 24 6.36 10.67 -5.49
C GLN A 24 5.71 11.94 -6.05
N ALA A 25 5.48 12.00 -7.35
CA ALA A 25 4.80 13.12 -8.00
C ALA A 25 3.37 13.28 -7.48
N LEU A 26 2.63 12.16 -7.36
CA LEU A 26 1.27 12.18 -6.83
C LEU A 26 1.24 12.62 -5.36
N ALA A 27 2.20 12.17 -4.56
CA ALA A 27 2.33 12.54 -3.15
C ALA A 27 2.58 14.04 -3.00
N ALA A 28 3.51 14.58 -3.78
CA ALA A 28 3.82 16.01 -3.79
C ALA A 28 2.61 16.86 -4.22
N ALA A 29 1.87 16.43 -5.24
CA ALA A 29 0.69 17.14 -5.72
C ALA A 29 -0.48 17.19 -4.71
N ASN A 30 -0.49 16.28 -3.73
CA ASN A 30 -1.57 16.16 -2.74
C ASN A 30 -1.11 16.48 -1.30
N ASP A 31 0.11 17.00 -1.11
CA ASP A 31 0.71 17.30 0.20
C ASP A 31 0.69 16.11 1.19
N VAL A 32 1.01 14.92 0.68
CA VAL A 32 1.12 13.68 1.47
C VAL A 32 2.46 12.99 1.22
N SER A 33 2.80 11.99 2.02
CA SER A 33 3.99 11.17 1.78
C SER A 33 3.70 9.98 0.86
N THR A 34 4.73 9.46 0.18
CA THR A 34 4.61 8.21 -0.59
C THR A 34 4.15 7.04 0.29
N SER A 35 4.64 6.97 1.54
CA SER A 35 4.18 5.98 2.51
C SER A 35 2.71 6.12 2.88
N TRP A 36 2.14 7.33 2.88
CA TRP A 36 0.71 7.52 3.08
C TRP A 36 -0.10 6.92 1.92
N ILE A 37 0.33 7.17 0.68
CA ILE A 37 -0.33 6.58 -0.51
C ILE A 37 -0.28 5.06 -0.44
N VAL A 38 0.89 4.48 -0.16
CA VAL A 38 1.05 3.03 0.00
C VAL A 38 0.14 2.49 1.11
N ARG A 39 0.03 3.19 2.25
CA ARG A 39 -0.87 2.81 3.33
C ARG A 39 -2.33 2.82 2.88
N GLN A 40 -2.79 3.84 2.16
CA GLN A 40 -4.16 3.90 1.66
C GLN A 40 -4.44 2.81 0.63
N ALA A 41 -3.48 2.53 -0.26
CA ALA A 41 -3.59 1.45 -1.23
C ALA A 41 -3.72 0.07 -0.53
N VAL A 42 -2.95 -0.17 0.54
CA VAL A 42 -3.05 -1.39 1.35
C VAL A 42 -4.41 -1.48 2.05
N ILE A 43 -4.88 -0.41 2.68
CA ILE A 43 -6.20 -0.38 3.34
C ILE A 43 -7.31 -0.70 2.34
N ARG A 44 -7.28 -0.05 1.18
CA ARG A 44 -8.26 -0.26 0.11
C ARG A 44 -8.22 -1.69 -0.42
N PHE A 45 -7.03 -2.20 -0.74
CA PHE A 45 -6.86 -3.56 -1.23
C PHE A 45 -7.40 -4.60 -0.24
N LEU A 46 -7.13 -4.44 1.06
CA LEU A 46 -7.64 -5.36 2.08
C LEU A 46 -9.15 -5.26 2.24
N SER A 47 -9.72 -4.05 2.18
CA SER A 47 -11.17 -3.85 2.25
C SER A 47 -11.90 -4.44 1.04
N GLU A 48 -11.34 -4.33 -0.16
CA GLU A 48 -11.93 -4.87 -1.39
C GLU A 48 -11.87 -6.40 -1.45
N ASN A 49 -10.96 -7.02 -0.68
CA ASN A 49 -10.73 -8.47 -0.68
C ASN A 49 -10.97 -9.13 0.68
N GLU A 50 -11.78 -8.49 1.52
CA GLU A 50 -12.13 -9.04 2.83
C GLU A 50 -12.79 -10.42 2.68
N GLY A 51 -12.32 -11.38 3.49
CA GLY A 51 -12.81 -12.76 3.45
C GLY A 51 -12.26 -13.63 2.31
N GLN A 52 -11.46 -13.08 1.40
CA GLN A 52 -10.76 -13.87 0.39
C GLN A 52 -9.47 -14.48 0.97
N THR A 53 -9.25 -15.76 0.69
CA THR A 53 -8.03 -16.48 1.08
C THR A 53 -7.00 -16.56 -0.04
N GLU A 54 -7.40 -16.28 -1.28
CA GLU A 54 -6.52 -16.25 -2.45
C GLU A 54 -6.16 -14.81 -2.81
N LEU A 55 -4.93 -14.58 -3.27
CA LEU A 55 -4.50 -13.26 -3.72
C LEU A 55 -5.05 -13.01 -5.14
N PRO A 56 -5.88 -11.97 -5.34
CA PRO A 56 -6.36 -11.58 -6.67
C PRO A 56 -5.28 -10.88 -7.51
N LEU A 57 -4.02 -10.93 -7.07
CA LEU A 57 -2.87 -10.40 -7.77
C LEU A 57 -2.39 -11.50 -8.71
N ARG A 58 -2.85 -11.45 -9.97
CA ARG A 58 -2.28 -12.29 -11.02
C ARG A 58 -0.77 -12.01 -11.05
N MET A 59 0.06 -13.02 -10.79
CA MET A 59 1.48 -12.93 -11.10
C MET A 59 1.60 -12.62 -12.59
N GLY A 60 1.86 -11.35 -12.93
CA GLY A 60 2.33 -11.01 -14.26
C GLY A 60 3.60 -11.82 -14.48
N LYS A 61 3.66 -12.57 -15.58
CA LYS A 61 4.92 -13.20 -16.01
C LYS A 61 5.94 -12.09 -16.13
N GLY A 62 6.96 -12.13 -15.27
CA GLY A 62 8.14 -11.29 -15.37
C GLY A 62 8.91 -11.55 -16.67
#